data_AF-A0A839Q168-F1
#
_entry.id   AF-A0A839Q168-F1
#
_cell.length_a   1.000
_cell.length_b   1.000
_cell.length_c   1.000
_cell.angle_alpha   90.00
_cell.angle_beta   90.00
_cell.angle_gamma   90.00
#
_symmetry.space_group_name_H-M   'P 1'
#
loop_
_entity.id
_entity.type
_entity.pdbx_description
1 polymer ?
#
loop_
_entity_poly.entity_id
_entity_poly.type
_entity_poly.pdbx_seq_one_letter_code
_entity_poly.pdbx_strand_id
1 'polypeptide(L)'
;MCDAAIALLAQDGPRGLSHLKVDRRAGVPDGTTSFYYRTRAALLRGVADQLIRYDAEAFTEAFKDAPTSSGEVIADVLARQILSIREEPQFSRTRARLELTMLATGDPDLAAGFEEMDVSFRALVGQFVLALQSGDVDPAILDEQATVLLAYLGGLIFAFANGSPQVMTRQDIARQMRAVIVGVAAERLGTH
;
A
#
# COMPACT_ATOMS: atom_id res chain seq x y z
N MET A 1 -7.12 -8.17 -19.08
CA MET A 1 -7.00 -9.42 -18.29
C MET A 1 -6.60 -9.16 -16.85
N CYS A 2 -5.47 -8.49 -16.58
CA CYS A 2 -5.04 -8.24 -15.20
C CYS A 2 -6.05 -7.42 -14.38
N ASP A 3 -6.67 -6.38 -14.94
CA ASP A 3 -7.70 -5.62 -14.21
C ASP A 3 -8.95 -6.47 -13.88
N ALA A 4 -9.33 -7.39 -14.78
CA ALA A 4 -10.40 -8.34 -14.52
C ALA A 4 -10.03 -9.31 -13.38
N ALA A 5 -8.78 -9.78 -13.35
CA ALA A 5 -8.26 -10.62 -12.28
C ALA A 5 -8.15 -9.88 -10.94
N ILE A 6 -7.71 -8.61 -10.94
CA ILE A 6 -7.69 -7.73 -9.76
C ILE A 6 -9.11 -7.58 -9.20
N ALA A 7 -10.09 -7.30 -10.06
CA ALA A 7 -11.47 -7.18 -9.63
C ALA A 7 -12.02 -8.50 -9.05
N LEU A 8 -11.70 -9.65 -9.64
CA LEU A 8 -12.07 -10.96 -9.09
C LEU A 8 -11.44 -11.22 -7.72
N LEU A 9 -10.14 -10.89 -7.55
CA LEU A 9 -9.47 -11.00 -6.27
C LEU A 9 -10.10 -10.08 -5.22
N ALA A 10 -10.42 -8.84 -5.57
CA ALA A 10 -11.02 -7.89 -4.65
C ALA A 10 -12.42 -8.31 -4.16
N GLN A 11 -13.20 -8.96 -5.04
CA GLN A 11 -14.60 -9.34 -4.79
C GLN A 11 -14.72 -10.72 -4.14
N ASP A 12 -14.02 -11.71 -4.70
CA ASP A 12 -14.20 -13.14 -4.38
C ASP A 12 -12.97 -13.75 -3.68
N GLY A 13 -11.91 -12.95 -3.46
CA GLY A 13 -10.65 -13.41 -2.92
C GLY A 13 -9.91 -14.41 -3.83
N PRO A 14 -8.85 -15.06 -3.34
CA PRO A 14 -8.05 -15.99 -4.12
C PRO A 14 -8.83 -17.16 -4.72
N ARG A 15 -9.81 -17.69 -3.98
CA ARG A 15 -10.64 -18.82 -4.43
C ARG A 15 -11.53 -18.44 -5.62
N GLY A 16 -11.83 -17.14 -5.75
CA GLY A 16 -12.54 -16.57 -6.87
C GLY A 16 -11.77 -16.60 -8.19
N LEU A 17 -10.44 -16.72 -8.16
CA LEU A 17 -9.61 -16.55 -9.33
C LEU A 17 -9.35 -17.87 -10.08
N SER A 18 -9.84 -17.93 -11.32
CA SER A 18 -9.50 -18.96 -12.32
C SER A 18 -9.40 -18.34 -13.71
N HIS A 19 -8.64 -18.97 -14.62
CA HIS A 19 -8.46 -18.50 -16.00
C HIS A 19 -9.79 -18.26 -16.72
N LEU A 20 -10.71 -19.22 -16.63
CA LEU A 20 -12.03 -19.10 -17.25
C LEU A 20 -12.84 -17.91 -16.70
N LYS A 21 -12.77 -17.66 -15.38
CA LYS A 21 -13.45 -16.50 -14.79
C LYS A 21 -12.80 -15.19 -15.24
N VAL A 22 -11.47 -15.15 -15.36
CA VAL A 22 -10.75 -13.99 -15.90
C VAL A 22 -11.13 -13.74 -17.35
N ASP A 23 -11.15 -14.78 -18.19
CA ASP A 23 -11.53 -14.67 -19.61
C ASP A 23 -12.93 -14.07 -19.76
N ARG A 24 -13.90 -14.66 -19.05
CA ARG A 24 -15.30 -14.21 -19.06
C ARG A 24 -15.44 -12.78 -18.55
N ARG A 25 -14.76 -12.42 -17.47
CA ARG A 25 -14.83 -11.05 -16.93
C ARG A 25 -14.10 -10.03 -17.81
N ALA A 26 -13.04 -10.43 -18.50
CA ALA A 26 -12.31 -9.59 -19.44
C ALA A 26 -12.99 -9.49 -20.82
N GLY A 27 -14.03 -10.29 -21.08
CA GLY A 27 -14.72 -10.33 -22.38
C GLY A 27 -13.86 -10.89 -23.51
N VAL A 28 -12.88 -11.74 -23.19
CA VAL A 28 -11.99 -12.39 -24.16
C VAL A 28 -12.39 -13.86 -24.36
N PRO A 29 -11.99 -14.52 -25.47
CA PRO A 29 -12.30 -15.93 -25.69
C PRO A 29 -11.80 -16.84 -24.57
N ASP A 30 -12.56 -17.89 -24.27
CA ASP A 30 -12.18 -18.92 -23.30
C ASP A 30 -10.80 -19.52 -23.69
N GLY A 31 -9.88 -19.56 -22.72
CA GLY A 31 -8.51 -20.06 -22.90
C GLY A 31 -7.46 -18.97 -23.15
N THR A 32 -7.88 -17.71 -23.37
CA THR A 32 -6.94 -16.59 -23.59
C THR A 32 -6.01 -16.40 -22.40
N THR A 33 -6.55 -16.36 -21.18
CA THR A 33 -5.73 -16.19 -19.96
C THR A 33 -4.80 -17.37 -19.76
N SER A 34 -5.24 -18.60 -20.06
CA SER A 34 -4.42 -19.82 -19.94
C SER A 34 -3.29 -19.89 -20.97
N PHE A 35 -3.44 -19.19 -22.10
CA PHE A 35 -2.38 -19.04 -23.10
C PHE A 35 -1.23 -18.19 -22.55
N TYR A 36 -1.52 -17.08 -21.84
CA TYR A 36 -0.50 -16.21 -21.26
C TYR A 36 0.03 -16.71 -19.90
N TYR A 37 -0.85 -17.25 -19.06
CA TYR A 37 -0.53 -17.69 -17.71
C TYR A 37 -0.87 -19.17 -17.58
N ARG A 38 0.08 -20.06 -17.85
CA ARG A 38 -0.18 -21.51 -17.95
C ARG A 38 -0.74 -22.15 -16.66
N THR A 39 -0.38 -21.61 -15.50
CA THR A 39 -0.78 -22.14 -14.19
C THR A 39 -1.49 -21.08 -13.36
N ARG A 40 -2.22 -21.50 -12.32
CA ARG A 40 -2.84 -20.55 -11.38
C ARG A 40 -1.80 -19.72 -10.62
N ALA A 41 -0.65 -20.31 -10.28
CA ALA A 41 0.47 -19.59 -9.67
C ALA A 41 1.02 -18.51 -10.61
N ALA A 42 1.24 -18.83 -11.89
CA ALA A 42 1.68 -17.86 -12.89
C ALA A 42 0.68 -16.71 -13.05
N LEU A 43 -0.63 -17.00 -13.01
CA LEU A 43 -1.68 -15.98 -13.04
C LEU A 43 -1.62 -15.06 -11.81
N LEU A 44 -1.48 -15.61 -10.60
CA LEU A 44 -1.38 -14.81 -9.37
C LEU A 44 -0.15 -13.89 -9.39
N ARG A 45 1.00 -14.41 -9.80
CA ARG A 45 2.24 -13.63 -9.93
C ARG A 45 2.10 -12.52 -10.97
N GLY A 46 1.57 -12.82 -12.15
CA GLY A 46 1.33 -11.79 -13.19
C GLY A 46 0.36 -10.68 -12.76
N VAL A 47 -0.60 -11.01 -11.88
CA VAL A 47 -1.49 -9.99 -11.28
C VAL A 47 -0.75 -9.17 -10.22
N ALA A 48 0.08 -9.81 -9.39
CA ALA A 48 0.92 -9.10 -8.42
C ALA A 48 1.89 -8.14 -9.12
N ASP A 49 2.57 -8.59 -10.18
CA ASP A 49 3.46 -7.74 -10.98
C ASP A 49 2.73 -6.51 -11.55
N GLN A 50 1.47 -6.67 -11.96
CA GLN A 50 0.66 -5.55 -12.43
C GLN A 50 0.30 -4.58 -11.30
N LEU A 51 -0.05 -5.09 -10.12
CA LEU A 51 -0.33 -4.26 -8.94
C LEU A 51 0.91 -3.49 -8.51
N ILE A 52 2.06 -4.14 -8.44
CA ILE A 52 3.35 -3.54 -8.12
C ILE A 52 3.69 -2.42 -9.12
N ARG A 53 3.48 -2.64 -10.43
CA ARG A 53 3.63 -1.58 -11.44
C ARG A 53 2.71 -0.39 -11.17
N TYR A 54 1.41 -0.63 -10.94
CA TYR A 54 0.47 0.45 -10.65
C TYR A 54 0.85 1.24 -9.38
N ASP A 55 1.37 0.55 -8.37
CA ASP A 55 1.80 1.18 -7.13
C ASP A 55 3.06 2.01 -7.33
N ALA A 56 4.04 1.49 -8.06
CA ALA A 56 5.26 2.21 -8.40
C ALA A 56 4.97 3.47 -9.23
N GLU A 57 4.07 3.38 -10.21
CA GLU A 57 3.61 4.52 -11.02
C GLU A 57 2.91 5.58 -10.15
N ALA A 58 1.94 5.17 -9.33
CA ALA A 58 1.20 6.07 -8.46
C ALA A 58 2.09 6.73 -7.40
N PHE A 59 3.02 5.96 -6.82
CA PHE A 59 3.98 6.42 -5.83
C PHE A 59 4.95 7.44 -6.44
N THR A 60 5.55 7.10 -7.58
CA THR A 60 6.50 7.98 -8.28
C THR A 60 5.85 9.32 -8.62
N GLU A 61 4.64 9.31 -9.17
CA GLU A 61 3.95 10.54 -9.53
C GLU A 61 3.53 11.36 -8.30
N ALA A 62 2.98 10.70 -7.26
CA ALA A 62 2.50 11.38 -6.06
C ALA A 62 3.63 12.04 -5.26
N PHE A 63 4.81 11.42 -5.22
CA PHE A 63 5.93 11.81 -4.35
C PHE A 63 7.15 12.34 -5.10
N LYS A 64 7.03 12.66 -6.40
CA LYS A 64 8.14 13.20 -7.21
C LYS A 64 8.84 14.42 -6.60
N ASP A 65 8.08 15.28 -5.93
CA ASP A 65 8.58 16.52 -5.31
C ASP A 65 8.89 16.35 -3.81
N ALA A 66 8.71 15.15 -3.25
CA ALA A 66 8.87 14.89 -1.81
C ALA A 66 10.28 15.27 -1.27
N PRO A 67 11.40 14.97 -1.97
CA PRO A 67 12.74 15.30 -1.46
C PRO A 67 12.98 16.80 -1.20
N THR A 68 12.23 17.67 -1.86
CA THR A 68 12.34 19.13 -1.74
C THR A 68 11.12 19.76 -1.04
N SER A 69 10.16 18.95 -0.63
CA SER A 69 8.90 19.41 -0.02
C SER A 69 9.00 19.53 1.50
N SER A 70 8.17 20.39 2.08
CA SER A 70 8.01 20.42 3.54
C SER A 70 7.28 19.16 4.03
N GLY A 71 7.48 18.81 5.30
CA GLY A 71 6.74 17.70 5.92
C GLY A 71 5.22 17.88 5.85
N GLU A 72 4.71 19.12 5.87
CA GLU A 72 3.27 19.38 5.70
C GLU A 72 2.74 18.97 4.31
N VAL A 73 3.51 19.25 3.25
CA VAL A 73 3.14 18.85 1.89
C VAL A 73 3.17 17.33 1.76
N ILE A 74 4.21 16.67 2.29
CA ILE A 74 4.31 15.21 2.27
C ILE A 74 3.15 14.57 3.06
N ALA A 75 2.77 15.15 4.21
CA ALA A 75 1.63 14.70 4.99
C ALA A 75 0.30 14.83 4.23
N ASP A 76 0.07 15.93 3.51
CA ASP A 76 -1.14 16.07 2.69
C ASP A 76 -1.18 15.05 1.55
N VAL A 77 -0.04 14.79 0.88
CA VAL A 77 0.05 13.76 -0.16
C VAL A 77 -0.26 12.37 0.42
N LEU A 78 0.38 11.98 1.53
CA LEU A 78 0.11 10.71 2.21
C LEU A 78 -1.38 10.59 2.61
N ALA A 79 -1.96 11.64 3.18
CA ALA A 79 -3.37 11.67 3.54
C ALA A 79 -4.30 11.52 2.33
N ARG A 80 -3.96 12.14 1.18
CA ARG A 80 -4.68 11.94 -0.09
C ARG A 80 -4.62 10.50 -0.56
N GLN A 81 -3.44 9.88 -0.55
CA GLN A 81 -3.27 8.48 -0.96
C GLN A 81 -4.08 7.53 -0.07
N ILE A 82 -4.05 7.73 1.25
CA ILE A 82 -4.83 6.93 2.19
C ILE A 82 -6.34 7.06 1.92
N LEU A 83 -6.86 8.27 1.69
CA LEU A 83 -8.29 8.44 1.40
C LEU A 83 -8.70 7.86 0.04
N SER A 84 -7.81 7.88 -0.96
CA SER A 84 -8.09 7.33 -2.29
C SER A 84 -8.43 5.84 -2.27
N ILE A 85 -8.00 5.10 -1.24
CA ILE A 85 -8.32 3.67 -1.04
C ILE A 85 -9.83 3.40 -1.03
N ARG A 86 -10.64 4.40 -0.68
CA ARG A 86 -12.11 4.27 -0.64
C ARG A 86 -12.75 4.32 -2.02
N GLU A 87 -12.00 4.68 -3.05
CA GLU A 87 -12.50 4.94 -4.40
C GLU A 87 -11.87 3.95 -5.39
N GLU A 88 -12.59 3.63 -6.46
CA GLU A 88 -12.00 2.85 -7.56
C GLU A 88 -11.07 3.71 -8.41
N PRO A 89 -9.96 3.17 -8.94
CA PRO A 89 -9.57 1.75 -8.89
C PRO A 89 -8.80 1.32 -7.63
N GLN A 90 -8.48 2.24 -6.72
CA GLN A 90 -7.63 1.97 -5.54
C GLN A 90 -8.27 1.02 -4.54
N PHE A 91 -9.60 1.04 -4.40
CA PHE A 91 -10.33 0.12 -3.54
C PHE A 91 -10.10 -1.34 -3.95
N SER A 92 -10.41 -1.68 -5.20
CA SER A 92 -10.20 -3.04 -5.70
C SER A 92 -8.72 -3.42 -5.72
N ARG A 93 -7.82 -2.51 -6.12
CA ARG A 93 -6.37 -2.77 -6.12
C ARG A 93 -5.84 -3.08 -4.72
N THR A 94 -6.24 -2.31 -3.71
CA THR A 94 -5.78 -2.50 -2.33
C THR A 94 -6.30 -3.79 -1.73
N ARG A 95 -7.57 -4.14 -1.97
CA ARG A 95 -8.12 -5.43 -1.54
C ARG A 95 -7.40 -6.61 -2.18
N ALA A 96 -7.20 -6.56 -3.50
CA ALA A 96 -6.47 -7.60 -4.21
C ALA A 96 -5.02 -7.75 -3.70
N ARG A 97 -4.35 -6.62 -3.39
CA ARG A 97 -3.01 -6.62 -2.78
C ARG A 97 -3.01 -7.32 -1.43
N LEU A 98 -3.92 -6.97 -0.52
CA LEU A 98 -4.00 -7.59 0.81
C LEU A 98 -4.20 -9.11 0.72
N GLU A 99 -5.06 -9.57 -0.18
CA GLU A 99 -5.25 -11.01 -0.45
C GLU A 99 -3.97 -11.69 -0.96
N LEU A 100 -3.24 -11.04 -1.87
CA LEU A 100 -1.99 -11.58 -2.42
C LEU A 100 -0.85 -11.57 -1.40
N THR A 101 -0.73 -10.54 -0.58
CA THR A 101 0.26 -10.47 0.50
C THR A 101 0.06 -11.60 1.50
N MET A 102 -1.19 -11.94 1.84
CA MET A 102 -1.49 -13.07 2.73
C MET A 102 -1.13 -14.43 2.11
N LEU A 103 -1.18 -14.56 0.78
CA LEU A 103 -0.75 -15.77 0.06
C LEU A 103 0.76 -15.88 -0.09
N ALA A 104 1.47 -14.74 -0.13
CA ALA A 104 2.90 -14.67 -0.42
C ALA A 104 3.76 -15.45 0.59
N THR A 105 3.29 -15.67 1.82
CA THR A 105 3.97 -16.49 2.84
C THR A 105 4.35 -17.90 2.35
N GLY A 106 3.61 -18.46 1.39
CA GLY A 106 3.88 -19.77 0.80
C GLY A 106 4.54 -19.74 -0.59
N ASP A 107 4.82 -18.56 -1.15
CA ASP A 107 5.35 -18.38 -2.50
C ASP A 107 6.46 -17.30 -2.47
N PRO A 108 7.75 -17.70 -2.36
CA PRO A 108 8.87 -16.75 -2.25
C PRO A 108 8.99 -15.78 -3.42
N ASP A 109 8.64 -16.20 -4.64
CA ASP A 109 8.70 -15.34 -5.81
C ASP A 109 7.63 -14.23 -5.74
N LEU A 110 6.46 -14.56 -5.17
CA LEU A 110 5.41 -13.58 -4.92
C LEU A 110 5.79 -12.63 -3.77
N ALA A 111 6.45 -13.14 -2.73
CA ALA A 111 6.90 -12.35 -1.60
C ALA A 111 7.94 -11.29 -2.00
N ALA A 112 8.95 -11.68 -2.81
CA ALA A 112 10.02 -10.79 -3.23
C ALA A 112 9.52 -9.51 -3.90
N GLY A 113 8.48 -9.58 -4.74
CA GLY A 113 7.90 -8.40 -5.38
C GLY A 113 7.24 -7.42 -4.41
N PHE A 114 6.62 -7.91 -3.33
CA PHE A 114 6.03 -7.05 -2.31
C PHE A 114 7.08 -6.49 -1.33
N GLU A 115 8.18 -7.21 -1.09
CA GLU A 115 9.28 -6.74 -0.24
C GLU A 115 9.95 -5.48 -0.81
N GLU A 116 10.18 -5.42 -2.13
CA GLU A 116 10.76 -4.23 -2.78
C GLU A 116 9.86 -2.99 -2.61
N MET A 117 8.55 -3.19 -2.67
CA MET A 117 7.56 -2.15 -2.44
C MET A 117 7.57 -1.68 -0.98
N ASP A 118 7.67 -2.61 -0.01
CA ASP A 118 7.76 -2.28 1.41
C ASP A 118 8.99 -1.43 1.74
N VAL A 119 10.15 -1.76 1.16
CA VAL A 119 11.38 -0.98 1.28
C VAL A 119 11.17 0.46 0.77
N SER A 120 10.50 0.61 -0.37
CA SER A 120 10.22 1.93 -0.95
C SER A 120 9.27 2.76 -0.07
N PHE A 121 8.23 2.15 0.49
CA PHE A 121 7.32 2.81 1.43
C PHE A 121 8.03 3.22 2.72
N ARG A 122 8.86 2.34 3.29
CA ARG A 122 9.65 2.64 4.50
C ARG A 122 10.60 3.81 4.27
N ALA A 123 11.26 3.88 3.12
CA ALA A 123 12.14 4.99 2.78
C ALA A 123 11.38 6.33 2.72
N LEU A 124 10.20 6.37 2.09
CA LEU A 124 9.37 7.58 2.03
C LEU A 124 8.86 8.00 3.41
N VAL A 125 8.38 7.05 4.22
CA VAL A 125 7.93 7.37 5.58
C VAL A 125 9.10 7.89 6.43
N GLY A 126 10.29 7.31 6.27
CA GLY A 126 11.52 7.83 6.89
C GLY A 126 11.83 9.27 6.47
N GLN A 127 11.73 9.59 5.18
CA GLN A 127 11.91 10.96 4.69
C GLN A 127 10.86 11.92 5.27
N PHE A 128 9.61 11.49 5.36
CA PHE A 128 8.55 12.28 5.96
C PHE A 128 8.82 12.56 7.45
N VAL A 129 9.21 11.54 8.21
CA VAL A 129 9.58 11.67 9.63
C VAL A 129 10.74 12.64 9.78
N LEU A 130 11.79 12.50 8.97
CA LEU A 130 12.96 13.40 8.95
C LEU A 130 12.56 14.85 8.62
N ALA A 131 11.70 15.06 7.62
CA ALA A 131 11.25 16.38 7.19
C ALA A 131 10.40 17.12 8.25
N LEU A 132 9.92 16.41 9.27
CA LEU A 132 9.21 17.00 10.41
C LEU A 132 10.10 17.28 11.62
N GLN A 133 11.36 16.82 11.62
CA GLN A 133 12.26 17.06 12.74
C GLN A 133 12.83 18.48 12.71
N SER A 134 13.20 18.95 13.90
CA SER A 134 13.96 20.18 14.08
C SER A 134 15.23 19.86 14.85
N GLY A 135 16.39 20.14 14.27
CA GLY A 135 17.68 19.85 14.89
C GLY A 135 18.13 18.39 14.72
N ASP A 136 19.14 18.00 15.49
CA ASP A 136 19.72 16.67 15.46
C ASP A 136 18.87 15.72 16.32
N VAL A 137 18.43 14.59 15.75
CA VAL A 137 17.54 13.62 16.39
C VAL A 137 18.19 12.25 16.33
N ASP A 138 18.15 11.53 17.45
CA ASP A 138 18.68 10.16 17.56
C ASP A 138 18.10 9.26 16.45
N PRO A 139 18.95 8.63 15.60
CA PRO A 139 18.52 7.68 14.59
C PRO A 139 17.62 6.57 15.10
N ALA A 140 17.77 6.14 16.35
CA ALA A 140 16.92 5.11 16.95
C ALA A 140 15.47 5.61 17.18
N ILE A 141 15.29 6.90 17.48
CA ILE A 141 13.96 7.51 17.61
C ILE A 141 13.31 7.63 16.23
N LEU A 142 14.09 8.01 15.21
CA LEU A 142 13.59 8.14 13.83
C LEU A 142 13.09 6.81 13.25
N ASP A 143 13.84 5.73 13.47
CA ASP A 143 13.44 4.38 13.01
C ASP A 143 12.17 3.89 13.74
N GLU A 144 12.07 4.16 15.05
CA GLU A 144 10.86 3.82 15.81
C GLU A 144 9.66 4.63 15.34
N GLN A 145 9.82 5.94 15.14
CA GLN A 145 8.77 6.83 14.59
C GLN A 145 8.27 6.33 13.24
N ALA A 146 9.19 5.98 12.32
CA ALA A 146 8.83 5.46 11.01
C ALA A 146 8.09 4.11 11.13
N THR A 147 8.57 3.22 12.00
CA THR A 147 7.96 1.90 12.24
C THR A 147 6.54 2.01 12.80
N VAL A 148 6.33 2.83 13.83
CA VAL A 148 5.00 3.03 14.44
C VAL A 148 4.06 3.74 13.46
N LEU A 149 4.57 4.71 12.68
CA LEU A 149 3.79 5.38 11.65
C LEU A 149 3.35 4.42 10.55
N LEU A 150 4.24 3.54 10.07
CA LEU A 150 3.88 2.49 9.10
C LEU A 150 2.80 1.56 9.65
N ALA A 151 2.89 1.15 10.92
CA ALA A 151 1.87 0.31 11.55
C ALA A 151 0.50 1.02 11.61
N TYR A 152 0.49 2.31 11.96
CA TYR A 152 -0.71 3.14 11.95
C TYR A 152 -1.31 3.27 10.53
N LEU A 153 -0.49 3.60 9.52
CA LEU A 153 -0.94 3.71 8.13
C LEU A 153 -1.45 2.37 7.60
N GLY A 154 -0.77 1.26 7.91
CA GLY A 154 -1.22 -0.09 7.57
C GLY A 154 -2.59 -0.42 8.15
N GLY A 155 -2.86 0.02 9.39
CA GLY A 155 -4.18 -0.09 10.01
C GLY A 155 -5.28 0.67 9.26
N LEU A 156 -5.00 1.91 8.80
CA LEU A 156 -5.95 2.68 7.98
C LEU A 156 -6.18 2.03 6.63
N ILE A 157 -5.11 1.59 5.95
CA ILE A 157 -5.18 0.89 4.66
C ILE A 157 -6.09 -0.33 4.78
N PHE A 158 -5.84 -1.17 5.80
CA PHE A 158 -6.66 -2.35 6.06
C PHE A 158 -8.11 -2.00 6.36
N ALA A 159 -8.36 -1.00 7.23
CA ALA A 159 -9.71 -0.60 7.61
C ALA A 159 -10.50 -0.06 6.40
N PHE A 160 -9.89 0.81 5.58
CA PHE A 160 -10.56 1.42 4.42
C PHE A 160 -10.79 0.41 3.30
N ALA A 161 -9.84 -0.49 3.04
CA ALA A 161 -10.03 -1.59 2.09
C ALA A 161 -11.15 -2.56 2.52
N ASN A 162 -11.49 -2.59 3.81
CA ASN A 162 -12.60 -3.38 4.35
C ASN A 162 -13.89 -2.56 4.58
N GLY A 163 -14.01 -1.40 3.95
CA GLY A 163 -15.25 -0.62 3.96
C GLY A 163 -15.57 0.05 5.30
N SER A 164 -14.54 0.36 6.11
CA SER A 164 -14.73 1.07 7.38
C SER A 164 -15.65 2.29 7.23
N PRO A 165 -16.70 2.44 8.06
CA PRO A 165 -17.62 3.56 7.99
C PRO A 165 -17.01 4.86 8.55
N GLN A 166 -15.80 4.80 9.11
CA GLN A 166 -15.14 5.95 9.71
C GLN A 166 -14.93 7.07 8.69
N VAL A 167 -15.46 8.25 8.98
CA VAL A 167 -15.24 9.44 8.14
C VAL A 167 -14.00 10.16 8.66
N MET A 168 -13.00 10.35 7.79
CA MET A 168 -11.78 11.09 8.10
C MET A 168 -11.50 12.08 6.99
N THR A 169 -11.09 13.29 7.36
CA THR A 169 -10.58 14.26 6.40
C THR A 169 -9.07 14.12 6.21
N ARG A 170 -8.54 14.77 5.17
CA ARG A 170 -7.08 14.87 4.98
C ARG A 170 -6.39 15.49 6.20
N GLN A 171 -7.02 16.50 6.79
CA GLN A 171 -6.51 17.17 7.98
C GLN A 171 -6.50 16.23 9.20
N ASP A 172 -7.50 15.36 9.35
CA ASP A 172 -7.53 14.38 10.43
C ASP A 172 -6.38 13.38 10.33
N ILE A 173 -6.14 12.83 9.13
CA ILE A 173 -5.04 11.88 8.88
C ILE A 173 -3.69 12.57 9.09
N ALA A 174 -3.49 13.76 8.50
CA ALA A 174 -2.25 14.52 8.68
C ALA A 174 -1.96 14.87 10.15
N ARG A 175 -3.01 15.24 10.91
CA ARG A 175 -2.90 15.48 12.36
C ARG A 175 -2.54 14.21 13.12
N GLN A 176 -3.16 13.07 12.80
CA GLN A 176 -2.89 11.79 13.46
C GLN A 176 -1.48 11.27 13.15
N MET A 177 -1.00 11.39 11.91
CA MET A 177 0.39 11.07 11.57
C MET A 177 1.39 11.87 12.42
N ARG A 178 1.17 13.19 12.55
CA ARG A 178 2.00 14.03 13.42
C ARG A 178 1.90 13.61 14.90
N ALA A 179 0.70 13.30 15.38
CA ALA A 179 0.50 12.86 16.76
C ALA A 179 1.25 11.56 17.06
N VAL A 180 1.27 10.60 16.12
CA VAL A 180 2.05 9.37 16.24
C VAL A 180 3.54 9.67 16.36
N ILE A 181 4.08 10.48 15.45
CA ILE A 181 5.51 10.85 15.44
C ILE A 181 5.91 11.54 16.75
N VAL A 182 5.14 12.56 17.16
CA VAL A 182 5.41 13.34 18.39
C VAL A 182 5.27 12.46 19.63
N GLY A 183 4.25 11.59 19.68
CA GLY A 183 4.02 10.69 20.81
C GLY A 183 5.19 9.73 21.06
N VAL A 184 5.74 9.13 20.00
CA VAL A 184 6.92 8.25 20.12
C VAL A 184 8.12 9.00 20.68
N ALA A 185 8.39 10.22 20.22
CA ALA A 185 9.49 11.03 20.74
C ALA A 185 9.29 11.41 22.22
N ALA A 186 8.07 11.80 22.60
CA ALA A 186 7.76 12.23 23.96
C ALA A 186 7.96 11.12 24.99
N GLU A 187 7.50 9.89 24.70
CA GLU A 187 7.69 8.74 25.60
C GLU A 187 9.18 8.39 25.79
N ARG A 188 9.96 8.37 24.70
CA ARG A 188 11.41 8.12 24.77
C ARG A 188 12.16 9.15 25.61
N LEU A 189 11.85 10.44 25.41
CA LEU A 189 12.49 11.53 26.15
C LEU A 189 12.07 11.59 27.63
N GLY A 190 10.85 11.12 27.95
CA GLY A 190 10.36 11.01 29.33
C GLY A 190 10.89 9.81 30.11
N THR A 191 11.63 8.90 29.44
CA THR A 191 12.23 7.70 30.07
C THR A 191 13.70 7.90 30.47
N HIS A 192 14.20 9.15 30.46
CA HIS A 192 15.51 9.57 30.97
C HIS A 192 15.37 10.49 32.18
#